data_AF-A0A383W0I9-F1
#
_entry.id   AF-A0A383W0I9-F1
#
_cell.length_a   1.000
_cell.length_b   1.000
_cell.length_c   1.000
_cell.angle_alpha   90.00
_cell.angle_beta   90.00
_cell.angle_gamma   90.00
#
_symmetry.space_group_name_H-M   'P 1'
#
loop_
_entity.id
_entity.type
_entity.pdbx_description
1 polymer ?
#
loop_
_entity_poly.entity_id
_entity_poly.type
_entity_poly.pdbx_seq_one_letter_code
_entity_poly.pdbx_strand_id
1 'polypeptide(L)'
;MIMDAVAKDAATKAMLRLPLNVTAFVPTDTAFAKAAAKFGLGNDTSKLMANTCLLNALLKYHIMSPGMTQAKLATITSKNSMLVVSSTVNGATKTTAKVLKFKVEGNNIRVQGGATSATLGKIRNVVAGKGILHNVDHVLLPSANLTTLAQMTGCKVTL
;
A
#
# COMPACT_ATOMS: atom_id res chain seq x y z
N MET A 1 0.83 0.12 19.60
CA MET A 1 -0.60 0.16 19.27
C MET A 1 -0.72 0.25 17.75
N ILE A 2 -1.02 -0.86 17.09
CA ILE A 2 -1.03 -1.05 15.62
C ILE A 2 -2.27 -0.45 14.94
N MET A 3 -3.11 0.21 15.75
CA MET A 3 -4.39 0.79 15.36
C MET A 3 -4.28 2.27 15.00
N ASP A 4 -3.22 2.99 15.37
CA ASP A 4 -3.21 4.46 15.23
C ASP A 4 -3.06 4.95 13.79
N ALA A 5 -2.31 4.25 12.93
CA ALA A 5 -2.24 4.58 11.51
C ALA A 5 -3.56 4.33 10.76
N VAL A 6 -4.26 3.23 11.08
CA VAL A 6 -5.56 2.88 10.46
C VAL A 6 -6.70 3.71 11.05
N ALA A 7 -6.57 4.16 12.31
CA ALA A 7 -7.61 4.92 13.00
C ALA A 7 -7.69 6.39 12.58
N LYS A 8 -6.56 6.97 12.13
CA LYS A 8 -6.43 8.40 11.78
C LYS A 8 -6.93 8.75 10.37
N ASP A 9 -7.07 7.78 9.47
CA ASP A 9 -7.53 8.03 8.12
C ASP A 9 -9.00 7.63 7.92
N ALA A 10 -9.85 8.63 7.67
CA ALA A 10 -11.27 8.46 7.42
C ALA A 10 -11.53 7.63 6.15
N ALA A 11 -10.62 7.67 5.15
CA ALA A 11 -10.76 6.89 3.92
C ALA A 11 -10.50 5.39 4.15
N THR A 12 -9.55 5.02 5.02
CA THR A 12 -9.26 3.63 5.40
C THR A 12 -10.38 3.06 6.27
N LYS A 13 -10.91 3.85 7.23
CA LYS A 13 -12.13 3.49 7.96
C LYS A 13 -13.33 3.33 7.03
N ALA A 14 -13.48 4.19 6.03
CA ALA A 14 -14.56 4.10 5.05
C ALA A 14 -14.41 2.88 4.12
N MET A 15 -13.19 2.56 3.66
CA MET A 15 -12.91 1.39 2.83
C MET A 15 -13.12 0.07 3.60
N LEU A 16 -12.79 0.03 4.89
CA LEU A 16 -13.06 -1.11 5.78
C LEU A 16 -14.54 -1.25 6.18
N ARG A 17 -15.33 -0.17 6.06
CA ARG A 17 -16.78 -0.14 6.32
C ARG A 17 -17.62 -0.55 5.11
N LEU A 18 -17.09 -0.44 3.90
CA LEU A 18 -17.75 -0.97 2.71
C LEU A 18 -17.71 -2.52 2.77
N PRO A 19 -18.75 -3.23 2.29
CA PRO A 19 -18.79 -4.70 2.25
C PRO A 19 -17.87 -5.26 1.14
N LEU A 20 -16.64 -4.75 1.04
CA LEU A 20 -15.67 -5.10 0.02
C LEU A 20 -14.81 -6.26 0.52
N ASN A 21 -14.83 -7.35 -0.23
CA ASN A 21 -13.92 -8.47 -0.03
C ASN A 21 -12.53 -8.07 -0.53
N VAL A 22 -11.67 -7.61 0.37
CA VAL A 22 -10.33 -7.10 0.08
C VAL A 22 -9.27 -7.65 1.02
N THR A 23 -8.04 -7.69 0.54
CA THR A 23 -6.84 -7.88 1.36
C THR A 23 -6.18 -6.52 1.55
N ALA A 24 -5.94 -6.13 2.80
CA ALA A 24 -5.26 -4.88 3.14
C ALA A 24 -3.96 -5.16 3.89
N PHE A 25 -2.86 -4.64 3.37
CA PHE A 25 -1.55 -4.67 4.01
C PHE A 25 -1.41 -3.44 4.90
N VAL A 26 -1.24 -3.65 6.20
CA VAL A 26 -1.23 -2.57 7.19
C VAL A 26 0.20 -2.34 7.69
N PRO A 27 0.88 -1.27 7.24
CA PRO A 27 2.19 -0.90 7.76
C PRO A 27 2.08 -0.38 9.19
N THR A 28 3.17 -0.50 9.94
CA THR A 28 3.31 0.13 11.27
C THR A 28 3.75 1.59 11.15
N ASP A 29 3.61 2.37 12.22
CA ASP A 29 4.12 3.76 12.25
C ASP A 29 5.64 3.83 11.97
N THR A 30 6.39 2.85 12.47
CA THR A 30 7.83 2.71 12.18
C THR A 30 8.08 2.46 10.70
N ALA A 31 7.21 1.72 10.02
CA ALA A 31 7.29 1.53 8.57
C ALA A 31 7.07 2.85 7.81
N PHE A 32 6.17 3.71 8.28
CA PHE A 32 5.96 5.05 7.70
C PHE A 32 7.17 5.97 7.91
N ALA A 33 7.81 5.94 9.07
CA ALA A 33 9.05 6.68 9.30
C ALA A 33 10.16 6.26 8.32
N LYS A 34 10.33 4.95 8.09
CA LYS A 34 11.27 4.43 7.07
C LYS A 34 10.91 4.87 5.65
N ALA A 35 9.62 4.98 5.33
CA ALA A 35 9.16 5.45 4.03
C ALA A 35 9.48 6.94 3.81
N ALA A 36 9.25 7.78 4.83
CA ALA A 36 9.63 9.19 4.79
C ALA A 36 11.14 9.37 4.56
N ALA A 37 11.96 8.58 5.25
CA ALA A 37 13.41 8.61 5.07
C ALA A 37 13.80 8.22 3.64
N LYS A 38 13.13 7.21 3.06
CA LYS A 38 13.37 6.78 1.68
C LYS A 38 12.97 7.83 0.63
N PHE A 39 12.04 8.70 0.96
CA PHE A 39 11.67 9.84 0.13
C PHE A 39 12.55 11.08 0.33
N GLY A 40 13.58 11.01 1.18
CA GLY A 40 14.45 12.13 1.49
C GLY A 40 13.81 13.17 2.42
N LEU A 41 12.69 12.83 3.09
CA LEU A 41 12.01 13.69 4.05
C LEU A 41 12.55 13.51 5.48
N GLY A 42 13.58 12.69 5.67
CA GLY A 42 14.06 12.30 6.99
C GLY A 42 13.00 11.52 7.78
N ASN A 43 12.88 11.78 9.08
CA ASN A 43 11.85 11.16 9.93
C ASN A 43 10.53 11.94 9.95
N ASP A 44 10.43 13.02 9.16
CA ASP A 44 9.24 13.86 9.13
C ASP A 44 8.16 13.21 8.25
N THR A 45 7.26 12.47 8.92
CA THR A 45 6.08 11.87 8.28
C THR A 45 4.97 12.89 8.04
N SER A 46 5.02 14.08 8.65
CA SER A 46 3.93 15.07 8.57
C SER A 46 3.67 15.53 7.15
N LYS A 47 4.73 15.71 6.36
CA LYS A 47 4.65 16.09 4.93
C LYS A 47 3.96 15.03 4.09
N LEU A 48 4.26 13.76 4.34
CA LEU A 48 3.61 12.63 3.65
C LEU A 48 2.14 12.52 4.06
N MET A 49 1.83 12.76 5.33
CA MET A 49 0.48 12.67 5.88
C MET A 49 -0.40 13.88 5.52
N ALA A 50 0.20 15.06 5.34
CA ALA A 50 -0.50 16.28 4.93
C ALA A 50 -0.98 16.22 3.48
N ASN A 51 -0.29 15.46 2.62
CA ASN A 51 -0.68 15.28 1.23
C ASN A 51 -1.70 14.14 1.07
N THR A 52 -2.97 14.46 1.30
CA THR A 52 -4.09 13.51 1.24
C THR A 52 -4.21 12.80 -0.11
N CYS A 53 -3.84 13.46 -1.21
CA CYS A 53 -3.85 12.84 -2.55
C CYS A 53 -2.82 11.70 -2.64
N LEU A 54 -1.56 11.99 -2.29
CA LEU A 54 -0.49 10.98 -2.28
C LEU A 54 -0.76 9.89 -1.25
N LEU A 55 -1.25 10.25 -0.07
CA LEU A 55 -1.61 9.29 0.98
C LEU A 55 -2.69 8.32 0.48
N ASN A 56 -3.77 8.83 -0.13
CA ASN A 56 -4.82 7.98 -0.70
C ASN A 56 -4.30 7.05 -1.80
N ALA A 57 -3.39 7.52 -2.65
CA ALA A 57 -2.77 6.67 -3.67
C ALA A 57 -1.90 5.56 -3.05
N LEU A 58 -1.11 5.89 -2.03
CA LEU A 58 -0.31 4.91 -1.29
C LEU A 58 -1.20 3.90 -0.57
N LEU A 59 -2.27 4.32 0.09
CA LEU A 59 -3.21 3.41 0.75
C LEU A 59 -3.89 2.46 -0.24
N LYS A 60 -4.34 2.96 -1.40
CA LYS A 60 -4.87 2.11 -2.47
C LYS A 60 -3.86 1.07 -2.98
N TYR A 61 -2.56 1.39 -2.93
CA TYR A 61 -1.51 0.43 -3.32
C TYR A 61 -1.37 -0.73 -2.33
N HIS A 62 -1.78 -0.54 -1.08
CA HIS A 62 -1.75 -1.57 -0.03
C HIS A 62 -2.99 -2.45 -0.02
N ILE A 63 -3.98 -2.16 -0.86
CA ILE A 63 -5.25 -2.89 -0.89
C ILE A 63 -5.36 -3.63 -2.21
N MET A 64 -5.87 -4.85 -2.17
CA MET A 64 -6.19 -5.63 -3.36
C MET A 64 -7.47 -6.44 -3.14
N SER A 65 -8.08 -6.90 -4.23
CA SER A 65 -9.25 -7.78 -4.17
C SER A 65 -8.94 -9.13 -4.84
N PRO A 66 -9.50 -10.26 -4.35
CA PRO A 66 -10.34 -10.40 -3.16
C PRO A 66 -9.53 -10.43 -1.84
N GLY A 67 -10.22 -10.62 -0.72
CA GLY A 67 -9.64 -10.99 0.57
C GLY A 67 -8.98 -12.36 0.49
N MET A 68 -7.71 -12.41 0.86
CA MET A 68 -6.85 -13.58 0.79
C MET A 68 -6.16 -13.80 2.11
N THR A 69 -6.24 -15.03 2.63
CA THR A 69 -5.43 -15.49 3.75
C THR A 69 -3.96 -15.59 3.33
N GLN A 70 -3.05 -15.64 4.29
CA GLN A 70 -1.63 -15.91 4.07
C GLN A 70 -1.46 -17.17 3.22
N ALA A 71 -2.16 -18.26 3.54
CA ALA A 71 -2.07 -19.50 2.78
C ALA A 71 -2.43 -19.28 1.30
N LYS A 72 -3.47 -18.48 1.01
CA LYS A 72 -3.82 -18.15 -0.37
C LYS A 72 -2.78 -17.27 -1.05
N LEU A 73 -2.21 -16.29 -0.33
CA LEU A 73 -1.13 -15.44 -0.84
C LEU A 73 0.11 -16.24 -1.21
N ALA A 74 0.41 -17.32 -0.48
CA ALA A 74 1.55 -18.20 -0.78
C ALA A 74 1.39 -18.96 -2.10
N THR A 75 0.17 -19.06 -2.65
CA THR A 75 -0.10 -19.81 -3.90
C THR A 75 -0.08 -18.93 -5.15
N ILE A 76 0.07 -17.61 -5.01
CA ILE A 76 0.06 -16.67 -6.13
C ILE A 76 1.41 -15.96 -6.24
N THR A 77 1.74 -15.51 -7.46
CA THR A 77 2.99 -14.79 -7.73
C THR A 77 2.77 -13.28 -7.86
N SER A 78 1.57 -12.85 -8.25
CA SER A 78 1.24 -11.43 -8.39
C SER A 78 -0.26 -11.15 -8.34
N LYS A 79 -0.61 -9.90 -8.02
CA LYS A 79 -1.99 -9.39 -8.05
C LYS A 79 -2.00 -7.88 -8.25
N ASN A 80 -3.04 -7.37 -8.92
CA ASN A 80 -3.28 -5.94 -9.02
C ASN A 80 -3.69 -5.39 -7.65
N SER A 81 -3.04 -4.30 -7.24
CA SER A 81 -3.53 -3.44 -6.18
C SER A 81 -4.72 -2.60 -6.67
N MET A 82 -5.37 -1.90 -5.74
CA MET A 82 -6.40 -0.91 -6.05
C MET A 82 -5.83 0.44 -6.50
N LEU A 83 -4.50 0.62 -6.47
CA LEU A 83 -3.89 1.81 -7.06
C LEU A 83 -3.89 1.66 -8.58
N VAL A 84 -4.63 2.55 -9.21
CA VAL A 84 -4.69 2.70 -10.65
C VAL A 84 -4.00 4.02 -11.01
N VAL A 85 -3.07 3.95 -11.95
CA VAL A 85 -2.30 5.10 -12.42
C VAL A 85 -2.54 5.34 -13.90
N SER A 86 -2.36 6.58 -14.32
CA SER A 86 -2.44 6.95 -15.73
C SER A 86 -1.06 7.29 -16.27
N SER A 87 -0.81 6.90 -17.52
CA SER A 87 0.42 7.22 -18.24
C SER A 87 0.07 7.53 -19.69
N THR A 88 0.65 8.58 -20.24
CA THR A 88 0.51 8.91 -21.66
C THR A 88 1.58 8.18 -22.45
N VAL A 89 1.17 7.34 -23.41
CA VAL A 89 2.08 6.65 -24.33
C VAL A 89 1.60 6.97 -25.74
N ASN A 90 2.46 7.58 -26.56
CA ASN A 90 2.15 7.99 -27.93
C ASN A 90 0.89 8.89 -28.03
N GLY A 91 0.73 9.83 -27.09
CA GLY A 91 -0.43 10.74 -27.07
C GLY A 91 -1.73 10.14 -26.53
N ALA A 92 -1.80 8.83 -26.27
CA ALA A 92 -2.95 8.18 -25.67
C ALA A 92 -2.77 7.99 -24.15
N THR A 93 -3.79 8.35 -23.36
CA THR A 93 -3.81 8.06 -21.93
C THR A 93 -4.16 6.60 -21.70
N LYS A 94 -3.25 5.86 -21.07
CA LYS A 94 -3.49 4.48 -20.61
C LYS A 94 -3.58 4.45 -19.11
N THR A 95 -4.55 3.71 -18.61
CA THR A 95 -4.79 3.54 -17.18
C THR A 95 -4.47 2.11 -16.80
N THR A 96 -3.56 1.92 -15.82
CA THR A 96 -3.06 0.61 -15.41
C THR A 96 -3.05 0.47 -13.90
N ALA A 97 -3.48 -0.70 -13.40
CA ALA A 97 -3.35 -1.02 -11.99
C ALA A 97 -1.89 -1.34 -11.66
N LYS A 98 -1.40 -0.85 -10.53
CA LYS A 98 -0.07 -1.23 -10.02
C LYS A 98 -0.12 -2.63 -9.45
N VAL A 99 0.88 -3.43 -9.77
CA VAL A 99 0.98 -4.84 -9.37
C VAL A 99 1.77 -4.95 -8.07
N LEU A 100 1.34 -5.87 -7.20
CA LEU A 100 2.11 -6.42 -6.10
C LEU A 100 2.53 -7.84 -6.48
N LYS A 101 3.78 -8.20 -6.16
CA LYS A 101 4.28 -9.57 -6.32
C LYS A 101 4.41 -10.25 -4.96
N PHE A 102 4.27 -11.56 -4.95
CA PHE A 102 4.33 -12.36 -3.74
C PHE A 102 5.40 -13.42 -3.89
N LYS A 103 6.19 -13.59 -2.83
CA LYS A 103 7.23 -14.60 -2.75
C LYS A 103 7.19 -15.24 -1.37
N VAL A 104 7.24 -16.56 -1.34
CA VAL A 104 7.38 -17.31 -0.09
C VAL A 104 8.86 -17.36 0.29
N GLU A 105 9.19 -17.01 1.52
CA GLU A 105 10.55 -17.03 2.08
C GLU A 105 10.51 -17.73 3.44
N GLY A 106 10.80 -19.04 3.42
CA GLY A 106 10.57 -19.92 4.57
C GLY A 106 9.10 -19.91 4.99
N ASN A 107 8.85 -19.55 6.25
CA ASN A 107 7.49 -19.47 6.80
C ASN A 107 6.82 -18.10 6.59
N ASN A 108 7.51 -17.15 5.96
CA ASN A 108 7.01 -15.80 5.73
C ASN A 108 6.62 -15.58 4.27
N ILE A 109 5.79 -14.58 4.04
CA ILE A 109 5.47 -14.08 2.70
C ILE A 109 6.04 -12.69 2.56
N ARG A 110 6.79 -12.48 1.48
CA ARG A 110 7.30 -11.19 1.05
C ARG A 110 6.39 -10.62 -0.03
N VAL A 111 5.87 -9.43 0.23
CA VAL A 111 5.07 -8.61 -0.70
C VAL A 111 6.01 -7.60 -1.32
N GLN A 112 6.21 -7.70 -2.63
CA GLN A 112 7.11 -6.82 -3.36
C GLN A 112 6.28 -5.76 -4.09
N GLY A 113 6.49 -4.50 -3.69
CA GLY A 113 6.01 -3.33 -4.40
C GLY A 113 7.00 -2.87 -5.48
N GLY A 114 6.76 -1.69 -6.05
CA GLY A 114 7.62 -1.12 -7.09
C GLY A 114 9.01 -0.69 -6.58
N ALA A 115 9.08 -0.10 -5.39
CA ALA A 115 10.31 0.47 -4.83
C ALA A 115 10.70 -0.07 -3.44
N THR A 116 9.77 -0.75 -2.77
CA THR A 116 9.99 -1.39 -1.48
C THR A 116 9.35 -2.76 -1.47
N SER A 117 9.86 -3.63 -0.61
CA SER A 117 9.26 -4.92 -0.34
C SER A 117 9.05 -5.04 1.16
N ALA A 118 7.91 -5.60 1.55
CA ALA A 118 7.51 -5.76 2.93
C ALA A 118 7.24 -7.23 3.25
N THR A 119 7.55 -7.65 4.45
CA THR A 119 7.30 -9.02 4.93
C THR A 119 6.06 -9.02 5.79
N LEU A 120 5.21 -10.03 5.65
CA LEU A 120 4.04 -10.22 6.50
C LEU A 120 4.49 -10.41 7.96
N GLY A 121 3.93 -9.60 8.86
CA GLY A 121 4.19 -9.65 10.28
C GLY A 121 3.51 -10.82 10.98
N LYS A 122 3.64 -10.85 12.31
CA LYS A 122 2.99 -11.85 13.18
C LYS A 122 1.47 -11.75 13.17
N ILE A 123 0.95 -10.54 12.97
CA ILE A 123 -0.48 -10.25 12.97
C ILE A 123 -0.95 -10.28 11.52
N ARG A 124 -1.60 -11.38 11.15
CA ARG A 124 -2.01 -11.71 9.79
C ARG A 124 -3.27 -12.56 9.84
N ASN A 125 -3.97 -12.67 8.71
CA ASN A 125 -5.29 -13.32 8.63
C ASN A 125 -6.35 -12.69 9.56
N VAL A 126 -6.21 -11.39 9.89
CA VAL A 126 -7.18 -10.72 10.75
C VAL A 126 -8.42 -10.39 9.94
N VAL A 127 -9.56 -10.97 10.31
CA VAL A 127 -10.84 -10.72 9.63
C VAL A 127 -11.36 -9.34 10.06
N ALA A 128 -11.70 -8.51 9.09
CA ALA A 128 -12.35 -7.21 9.30
C ALA A 128 -13.52 -7.08 8.32
N GLY A 129 -14.73 -7.36 8.81
CA GLY A 129 -15.91 -7.47 7.96
C GLY A 129 -15.75 -8.60 6.92
N LYS A 130 -15.80 -8.24 5.64
CA LYS A 130 -15.58 -9.19 4.51
C LYS A 130 -14.13 -9.23 4.02
N GLY A 131 -13.24 -8.42 4.59
CA GLY A 131 -11.84 -8.32 4.20
C GLY A 131 -10.88 -9.03 5.17
N ILE A 132 -9.62 -9.12 4.77
CA ILE A 132 -8.53 -9.70 5.54
C ILE A 132 -7.37 -8.70 5.64
N LEU A 133 -6.87 -8.51 6.86
CA LEU A 133 -5.75 -7.64 7.17
C LEU A 133 -4.49 -8.46 7.45
N HIS A 134 -3.38 -7.99 6.88
CA HIS A 134 -2.04 -8.49 7.19
C HIS A 134 -1.14 -7.33 7.56
N ASN A 135 -0.52 -7.39 8.73
CA ASN A 135 0.51 -6.44 9.09
C ASN A 135 1.74 -6.62 8.20
N VAL A 136 2.40 -5.53 7.85
CA VAL A 136 3.66 -5.55 7.09
C VAL A 136 4.71 -4.63 7.72
N ASP A 137 5.98 -5.01 7.59
CA ASP A 137 7.11 -4.34 8.23
C ASP A 137 7.63 -3.08 7.51
N HIS A 138 7.18 -2.86 6.26
CA HIS A 138 7.52 -1.71 5.43
C HIS A 138 6.29 -1.22 4.67
N VAL A 139 6.24 0.08 4.39
CA VAL A 139 5.27 0.65 3.45
C VAL A 139 5.62 0.18 2.05
N LEU A 140 4.64 -0.33 1.32
CA LEU A 140 4.74 -0.66 -0.10
C LEU A 140 4.70 0.63 -0.91
N LEU A 141 5.76 0.89 -1.67
CA LEU A 141 5.92 2.10 -2.48
C LEU A 141 5.83 1.73 -3.96
N PRO A 142 4.95 2.36 -4.75
CA PRO A 142 4.92 2.19 -6.21
C PRO A 142 6.18 2.73 -6.90
N SER A 143 6.81 3.75 -6.30
CA SER A 143 8.02 4.42 -6.79
C SER A 143 8.84 4.93 -5.59
N ALA A 144 10.16 4.99 -5.74
CA ALA A 144 11.08 5.53 -4.73
C ALA A 144 11.14 7.07 -4.78
N ASN A 145 10.62 7.68 -5.84
CA ASN A 145 10.69 9.11 -6.08
C ASN A 145 9.29 9.74 -5.95
N LEU A 146 9.16 10.76 -5.07
CA LEU A 146 7.89 11.46 -4.83
C LEU A 146 7.37 12.17 -6.08
N THR A 147 8.24 12.79 -6.87
CA THR A 147 7.87 13.46 -8.13
C THR A 147 7.30 12.46 -9.12
N THR A 148 7.94 11.30 -9.28
CA THR A 148 7.41 10.21 -10.13
C THR A 148 6.09 9.67 -9.62
N LEU A 149 5.94 9.53 -8.29
CA LEU A 149 4.69 9.10 -7.67
C LEU A 149 3.56 10.11 -7.91
N ALA A 150 3.85 11.40 -7.74
CA ALA A 150 2.94 12.50 -8.05
C ALA A 150 2.52 12.52 -9.51
N GLN A 151 3.48 12.41 -10.45
CA GLN A 151 3.20 12.37 -11.88
C GLN A 151 2.28 11.21 -12.27
N MET A 152 2.55 9.99 -11.79
CA MET A 152 1.72 8.82 -12.16
C MET A 152 0.33 8.82 -11.51
N THR A 153 0.18 9.51 -10.37
CA THR A 153 -1.11 9.59 -9.65
C THR A 153 -1.90 10.85 -10.01
N GLY A 154 -1.30 11.79 -10.75
CA GLY A 154 -1.85 13.12 -10.97
C GLY A 154 -1.89 13.99 -9.71
N CYS A 155 -1.27 13.55 -8.61
CA CYS A 155 -1.20 14.33 -7.37
C CYS A 155 -0.13 15.42 -7.49
N LYS A 156 -0.34 16.55 -6.81
CA LYS A 156 0.70 17.58 -6.65
C LYS A 156 1.62 17.19 -5.50
N VAL A 157 2.92 17.41 -5.65
CA VAL A 157 3.84 17.38 -4.51
C VAL A 157 3.77 18.74 -3.83
N THR A 158 3.32 18.78 -2.59
CA THR A 158 3.38 19.95 -1.71
C THR A 158 4.23 19.52 -0.52
N LEU A 159 5.48 20.00 -0.45
CA LEU A 159 6.47 19.65 0.59
C LEU A 159 6.66 20.79 1.58
#